data_AF-A0A1F8M9B8-F1
#
_entry.id   AF-A0A1F8M9B8-F1
#
_cell.length_a   1.000
_cell.length_b   1.000
_cell.length_c   1.000
_cell.angle_alpha   90.00
_cell.angle_beta   90.00
_cell.angle_gamma   90.00
#
_symmetry.space_group_name_H-M   'P 1'
#
loop_
_entity.id
_entity.type
_entity.pdbx_description
1 polymer ?
#
loop_
_entity_poly.entity_id
_entity_poly.type
_entity_poly.pdbx_seq_one_letter_code
_entity_poly.pdbx_strand_id
1 'polypeptide(L)'
;MATAKLIGADDATPAGSLGANYIVIDRFQCAASGRCTEIRVKCTGSGNVKVAVYADSSGSPGSRLAKQDTGVACVSGWNTISLESALDIAIGTYYWLAFISDSTIGGYISQAGSGHQYSAQTYSGFTWPTTLPSLTAADQYTSLFAGWGILVLSPSSINQPVSYGSPKLILAIKPSSILQALAYGTPTVLMGALIIQPSSTVQVVAIGTPALRYPQTIAPPSIIVTITCGTPWVGIFGFVRPQSIIQLVAIGTPTILKYVWHVILDGQYATETPGVNRAYIIGRDQYGNPVYGTAITQSEVDLVGERLDFQPDPAIPTTAQAGDVASAVLSKMRLMGKRGVILIPPNCGQELFDVVQISDSGANQQAVSFRVVGMRFEYIPKQARYEHKLLLGAL
;
A
#
# COMPACT_ATOMS: atom_id res chain seq x y z
N MET A 1 -8.22 -8.32 -10.68
CA MET A 1 -8.01 -8.75 -9.28
C MET A 1 -9.36 -9.13 -8.70
N ALA A 2 -9.47 -10.24 -7.97
CA ALA A 2 -10.74 -10.62 -7.33
C ALA A 2 -11.02 -9.68 -6.14
N THR A 3 -12.24 -9.14 -6.03
CA THR A 3 -12.67 -8.39 -4.85
C THR A 3 -13.18 -9.36 -3.78
N ALA A 4 -13.00 -9.00 -2.51
CA ALA A 4 -13.49 -9.76 -1.35
C ALA A 4 -14.41 -8.87 -0.50
N LYS A 5 -15.32 -9.50 0.25
CA LYS A 5 -16.14 -8.80 1.24
C LYS A 5 -15.25 -8.35 2.40
N LEU A 6 -15.29 -7.06 2.72
CA LEU A 6 -14.48 -6.46 3.79
C LEU A 6 -15.33 -6.11 5.03
N ILE A 7 -16.57 -5.71 4.82
CA ILE A 7 -17.50 -5.23 5.86
C ILE A 7 -18.96 -5.47 5.45
N GLY A 8 -19.86 -5.60 6.42
CA GLY A 8 -21.31 -5.64 6.20
C GLY A 8 -21.92 -7.05 6.22
N ALA A 9 -23.20 -7.12 5.85
CA ALA A 9 -24.03 -8.29 6.04
C ALA A 9 -23.56 -9.53 5.25
N ASP A 10 -23.88 -10.71 5.77
CA ASP A 10 -23.83 -11.96 5.02
C ASP A 10 -25.05 -12.10 4.10
N ASP A 11 -24.95 -13.00 3.12
CA ASP A 11 -26.07 -13.27 2.24
C ASP A 11 -27.20 -13.97 3.01
N ALA A 12 -28.39 -13.36 2.99
CA ALA A 12 -29.60 -13.88 3.62
C ALA A 12 -30.83 -13.51 2.80
N THR A 13 -31.90 -14.31 2.93
CA THR A 13 -33.19 -13.98 2.31
C THR A 13 -33.79 -12.75 3.00
N PRO A 14 -34.14 -11.67 2.26
CA PRO A 14 -34.75 -10.49 2.86
C PRO A 14 -36.07 -10.86 3.56
N ALA A 15 -36.23 -10.42 4.81
CA ALA A 15 -37.48 -10.50 5.55
C ALA A 15 -38.49 -9.45 5.06
N GLY A 16 -38.00 -8.36 4.47
CA GLY A 16 -38.81 -7.31 3.86
C GLY A 16 -37.98 -6.30 3.07
N SER A 17 -38.64 -5.21 2.70
CA SER A 17 -38.06 -4.09 1.93
C SER A 17 -38.05 -2.80 2.75
N LEU A 18 -36.93 -2.09 2.73
CA LEU A 18 -36.73 -0.74 3.26
C LEU A 18 -37.48 0.27 2.38
N GLY A 19 -38.15 1.23 3.02
CA GLY A 19 -38.95 2.25 2.36
C GLY A 19 -38.13 3.18 1.46
N ALA A 20 -38.74 3.65 0.39
CA ALA A 20 -38.21 4.74 -0.44
C ALA A 20 -38.09 6.05 0.37
N ASN A 21 -37.16 6.94 -0.02
CA ASN A 21 -36.98 8.24 0.62
C ASN A 21 -36.63 8.16 2.12
N TYR A 22 -35.84 7.16 2.49
CA TYR A 22 -35.22 7.07 3.81
C TYR A 22 -33.72 6.87 3.65
N ILE A 23 -32.93 7.66 4.39
CA ILE A 23 -31.59 7.23 4.73
C ILE A 23 -31.74 6.06 5.68
N VAL A 24 -31.13 4.94 5.34
CA VAL A 24 -30.99 3.79 6.22
C VAL A 24 -29.50 3.54 6.40
N ILE A 25 -29.09 3.34 7.65
CA ILE A 25 -27.68 3.18 8.00
C ILE A 25 -27.52 2.13 9.08
N ASP A 26 -26.53 1.26 8.92
CA ASP A 26 -26.26 0.18 9.87
C ASP A 26 -24.78 0.18 10.24
N ARG A 27 -24.48 -0.17 11.49
CA ARG A 27 -23.13 -0.24 12.03
C ARG A 27 -22.55 -1.64 11.86
N PHE A 28 -21.40 -1.73 11.19
CA PHE A 28 -20.70 -3.00 11.00
C PHE A 28 -19.25 -2.92 11.47
N GLN A 29 -18.76 -4.02 12.03
CA GLN A 29 -17.34 -4.20 12.28
C GLN A 29 -16.67 -4.76 11.02
N CYS A 30 -15.55 -4.18 10.61
CA CYS A 30 -14.76 -4.71 9.50
C CYS A 30 -14.21 -6.09 9.83
N ALA A 31 -14.52 -7.07 8.99
CA ALA A 31 -14.01 -8.43 9.09
C ALA A 31 -12.60 -8.57 8.51
N ALA A 32 -12.18 -7.64 7.66
CA ALA A 32 -10.86 -7.62 7.06
C ALA A 32 -10.39 -6.20 6.72
N SER A 33 -9.07 -6.00 6.71
CA SER A 33 -8.45 -4.76 6.23
C SER A 33 -8.37 -4.77 4.71
N GLY A 34 -8.62 -3.63 4.08
CA GLY A 34 -8.55 -3.54 2.63
C GLY A 34 -8.96 -2.20 2.08
N ARG A 35 -8.79 -2.06 0.77
CA ARG A 35 -9.23 -0.89 0.01
C ARG A 35 -10.62 -1.16 -0.54
N CYS A 36 -11.64 -0.64 0.14
CA CYS A 36 -13.04 -0.70 -0.23
C CYS A 36 -13.29 0.19 -1.45
N THR A 37 -13.83 -0.39 -2.52
CA THR A 37 -14.09 0.32 -3.80
C THR A 37 -15.55 0.27 -4.21
N GLU A 38 -16.32 -0.66 -3.65
CA GLU A 38 -17.72 -0.87 -4.02
C GLU A 38 -18.55 -1.25 -2.79
N ILE A 39 -19.81 -0.85 -2.78
CA ILE A 39 -20.83 -1.36 -1.84
C ILE A 39 -21.81 -2.19 -2.66
N ARG A 40 -22.06 -3.41 -2.19
CA ARG A 40 -23.11 -4.24 -2.73
C ARG A 40 -24.35 -4.10 -1.88
N VAL A 41 -25.49 -3.97 -2.52
CA VAL A 41 -26.79 -3.86 -1.85
C VAL A 41 -27.71 -4.93 -2.41
N LYS A 42 -28.35 -5.70 -1.52
CA LYS A 42 -29.37 -6.66 -1.93
C LYS A 42 -30.70 -5.94 -2.06
N CYS A 43 -31.23 -5.89 -3.27
CA CYS A 43 -32.51 -5.28 -3.57
C CYS A 43 -33.60 -6.35 -3.76
N THR A 44 -34.84 -6.03 -3.42
CA THR A 44 -36.00 -6.91 -3.59
C THR A 44 -36.74 -6.64 -4.91
N GLY A 45 -36.54 -5.47 -5.51
CA GLY A 45 -37.13 -5.05 -6.78
C GLY A 45 -36.24 -4.05 -7.54
N SER A 46 -36.83 -3.33 -8.49
CA SER A 46 -36.11 -2.37 -9.33
C SER A 46 -36.26 -0.93 -8.85
N GLY A 47 -35.19 -0.15 -8.95
CA GLY A 47 -35.15 1.28 -8.62
C GLY A 47 -33.72 1.82 -8.60
N ASN A 48 -33.51 3.06 -8.20
CA ASN A 48 -32.18 3.67 -8.14
C ASN A 48 -31.71 3.83 -6.69
N VAL A 49 -30.42 3.61 -6.49
CA VAL A 49 -29.78 3.59 -5.18
C VAL A 49 -28.57 4.52 -5.15
N LYS A 50 -28.40 5.19 -4.01
CA LYS A 50 -27.17 5.88 -3.62
C LYS A 50 -26.66 5.29 -2.31
N VAL A 51 -25.34 5.30 -2.12
CA VAL A 51 -24.70 4.67 -0.94
C VAL A 51 -23.59 5.54 -0.37
N ALA A 52 -23.30 5.38 0.91
CA ALA A 52 -22.17 6.02 1.55
C ALA A 52 -21.58 5.20 2.70
N VAL A 53 -20.38 5.59 3.12
CA VAL A 53 -19.68 5.07 4.30
C VAL A 53 -19.38 6.23 5.23
N TYR A 54 -19.71 6.07 6.50
CA TYR A 54 -19.41 7.02 7.57
C TYR A 54 -18.50 6.38 8.62
N ALA A 55 -17.67 7.20 9.27
CA ALA A 55 -16.86 6.77 10.41
C ALA A 55 -17.75 6.44 11.61
N ASP A 56 -17.30 5.56 12.50
CA ASP A 56 -17.92 5.42 13.83
C ASP A 56 -17.39 6.48 14.78
N SER A 57 -18.30 7.12 15.52
CA SER A 57 -18.00 8.07 16.58
C SER A 57 -18.65 7.58 17.88
N SER A 58 -18.02 6.58 18.52
CA SER A 58 -18.47 5.98 19.77
C SER A 58 -19.88 5.37 19.70
N GLY A 59 -20.16 4.65 18.61
CA GLY A 59 -21.46 4.01 18.41
C GLY A 59 -22.54 4.91 17.81
N SER A 60 -22.17 6.06 17.26
CA SER A 60 -23.01 6.90 16.40
C SER A 60 -22.29 7.19 15.07
N PRO A 61 -23.03 7.46 13.98
CA PRO A 61 -22.41 7.88 12.72
C PRO A 61 -21.63 9.19 12.86
N GLY A 62 -20.37 9.19 12.44
CA GLY A 62 -19.46 10.34 12.44
C GLY A 62 -19.41 11.04 11.08
N SER A 63 -18.20 11.42 10.65
CA SER A 63 -17.98 12.07 9.36
C SER A 63 -18.10 11.13 8.17
N ARG A 64 -18.56 11.65 7.02
CA ARG A 64 -18.61 10.91 5.75
C ARG A 64 -17.20 10.59 5.25
N LEU A 65 -16.94 9.31 4.98
CA LEU A 65 -15.66 8.80 4.49
C LEU A 65 -15.66 8.53 2.98
N ALA A 66 -16.74 7.93 2.45
CA ALA A 66 -16.90 7.63 1.04
C ALA A 66 -18.37 7.67 0.64
N LYS A 67 -18.65 7.81 -0.66
CA LYS A 67 -20.03 7.91 -1.18
C LYS A 67 -20.13 7.57 -2.66
N GLN A 68 -21.36 7.43 -3.10
CA GLN A 68 -21.81 7.49 -4.48
C GLN A 68 -23.12 8.29 -4.51
N ASP A 69 -23.07 9.53 -5.00
CA ASP A 69 -24.22 10.43 -5.13
C ASP A 69 -24.97 10.23 -6.45
N THR A 70 -24.35 9.57 -7.43
CA THR A 70 -25.02 9.23 -8.69
C THR A 70 -25.91 8.02 -8.45
N GLY A 71 -27.21 8.16 -8.75
CA GLY A 71 -28.16 7.07 -8.63
C GLY A 71 -27.78 5.91 -9.54
N VAL A 72 -27.60 4.71 -8.98
CA VAL A 72 -27.31 3.49 -9.73
C VAL A 72 -28.57 2.65 -9.81
N ALA A 73 -28.93 2.25 -11.03
CA ALA A 73 -30.08 1.37 -11.27
C ALA A 73 -29.79 -0.03 -10.70
N CYS A 74 -30.70 -0.50 -9.86
CA CYS A 74 -30.66 -1.79 -9.20
C CYS A 74 -31.88 -2.63 -9.61
N VAL A 75 -31.72 -3.95 -9.58
CA VAL A 75 -32.77 -4.95 -9.80
C VAL A 75 -32.84 -5.92 -8.62
N SER A 76 -33.82 -6.82 -8.59
CA SER A 76 -33.89 -7.84 -7.54
C SER A 76 -32.61 -8.68 -7.49
N GLY A 77 -32.03 -8.85 -6.29
CA GLY A 77 -30.74 -9.52 -6.08
C GLY A 77 -29.63 -8.57 -5.60
N TRP A 78 -28.39 -9.06 -5.60
CA TRP A 78 -27.22 -8.26 -5.23
C TRP A 78 -26.78 -7.35 -6.37
N ASN A 79 -26.79 -6.05 -6.13
CA ASN A 79 -26.33 -5.03 -7.07
C ASN A 79 -25.02 -4.44 -6.57
N THR A 80 -24.09 -4.15 -7.48
CA THR A 80 -22.78 -3.58 -7.14
C THR A 80 -22.75 -2.10 -7.46
N ILE A 81 -22.38 -1.28 -6.48
CA ILE A 81 -22.34 0.18 -6.58
C ILE A 81 -20.91 0.63 -6.29
N SER A 82 -20.22 1.12 -7.33
CA SER A 82 -18.85 1.64 -7.17
C SER A 82 -18.86 2.97 -6.44
N LEU A 83 -17.94 3.14 -5.48
CA LEU A 83 -17.73 4.40 -4.77
C LEU A 83 -16.99 5.40 -5.65
N GLU A 84 -17.26 6.69 -5.48
CA GLU A 84 -16.56 7.78 -6.19
C GLU A 84 -15.08 7.85 -5.80
N SER A 85 -14.77 7.50 -4.55
CA SER A 85 -13.42 7.43 -4.00
C SER A 85 -13.26 6.14 -3.22
N ALA A 86 -12.16 5.43 -3.48
CA ALA A 86 -11.81 4.24 -2.70
C ALA A 86 -11.50 4.62 -1.25
N LEU A 87 -11.89 3.75 -0.31
CA LEU A 87 -11.73 3.95 1.13
C LEU A 87 -10.90 2.82 1.73
N ASP A 88 -9.81 3.16 2.41
CA ASP A 88 -9.04 2.20 3.19
C ASP A 88 -9.76 1.93 4.53
N ILE A 89 -10.10 0.68 4.78
CA ILE A 89 -10.77 0.22 5.99
C ILE A 89 -9.90 -0.80 6.74
N ALA A 90 -9.98 -0.78 8.07
CA ALA A 90 -9.15 -1.62 8.94
C ALA A 90 -10.00 -2.68 9.67
N ILE A 91 -9.48 -3.90 9.76
CA ILE A 91 -10.09 -5.00 10.53
C ILE A 91 -10.35 -4.59 11.99
N GLY A 92 -11.50 -4.97 12.53
CA GLY A 92 -11.89 -4.67 13.90
C GLY A 92 -12.41 -3.25 14.13
N THR A 93 -12.22 -2.32 13.19
CA THR A 93 -12.79 -0.97 13.23
C THR A 93 -14.27 -1.00 12.81
N TYR A 94 -15.09 -0.20 13.47
CA TYR A 94 -16.49 -0.02 13.12
C TYR A 94 -16.67 1.09 12.09
N TYR A 95 -17.53 0.83 11.11
CA TYR A 95 -17.98 1.81 10.14
C TYR A 95 -19.49 1.70 9.94
N TRP A 96 -20.07 2.77 9.43
CA TRP A 96 -21.48 2.88 9.16
C TRP A 96 -21.73 2.86 7.66
N LEU A 97 -22.46 1.87 7.18
CA LEU A 97 -22.82 1.77 5.76
C LEU A 97 -24.23 2.33 5.58
N ALA A 98 -24.38 3.27 4.64
CA ALA A 98 -25.60 4.02 4.42
C ALA A 98 -26.17 3.78 3.02
N PHE A 99 -27.49 3.82 2.93
CA PHE A 99 -28.28 3.55 1.73
C PHE A 99 -29.47 4.52 1.65
N ILE A 100 -29.81 4.95 0.43
CA ILE A 100 -31.08 5.63 0.13
C ILE A 100 -31.54 5.22 -1.28
N SER A 101 -32.85 5.04 -1.46
CA SER A 101 -33.44 4.67 -2.75
C SER A 101 -34.67 5.50 -3.12
N ASP A 102 -34.95 5.56 -4.42
CA ASP A 102 -36.15 6.19 -4.98
C ASP A 102 -37.42 5.33 -4.81
N SER A 103 -37.23 4.02 -4.58
CA SER A 103 -38.27 3.01 -4.52
C SER A 103 -38.08 2.12 -3.29
N THR A 104 -39.13 1.44 -2.85
CA THR A 104 -39.08 0.53 -1.69
C THR A 104 -38.42 -0.79 -2.08
N ILE A 105 -37.08 -0.82 -2.09
CA ILE A 105 -36.30 -1.93 -2.67
C ILE A 105 -35.16 -2.46 -1.82
N GLY A 106 -34.69 -1.76 -0.78
CA GLY A 106 -33.53 -2.23 0.00
C GLY A 106 -33.89 -3.44 0.86
N GLY A 107 -33.19 -4.56 0.75
CA GLY A 107 -33.48 -5.74 1.56
C GLY A 107 -33.01 -5.58 3.01
N TYR A 108 -33.79 -6.06 3.97
CA TYR A 108 -33.37 -6.19 5.38
C TYR A 108 -33.73 -7.55 5.95
N ILE A 109 -33.10 -7.92 7.06
CA ILE A 109 -33.47 -9.07 7.91
C ILE A 109 -33.85 -8.59 9.31
N SER A 110 -34.70 -9.35 9.99
CA SER A 110 -35.05 -9.09 11.40
C SER A 110 -33.94 -9.66 12.30
N GLN A 111 -33.08 -8.79 12.80
CA GLN A 111 -31.96 -9.15 13.68
C GLN A 111 -31.67 -8.00 14.66
N ALA A 112 -31.61 -8.34 15.94
CA ALA A 112 -31.34 -7.38 17.00
C ALA A 112 -29.84 -6.99 17.08
N GLY A 113 -29.55 -5.74 17.44
CA GLY A 113 -28.20 -5.31 17.86
C GLY A 113 -27.24 -4.88 16.74
N SER A 114 -27.77 -4.59 15.54
CA SER A 114 -27.05 -4.11 14.36
C SER A 114 -26.66 -2.63 14.40
N GLY A 115 -27.19 -1.86 15.36
CA GLY A 115 -27.06 -0.40 15.34
C GLY A 115 -27.79 0.20 14.14
N HIS A 116 -28.93 -0.36 13.72
CA HIS A 116 -29.69 0.14 12.59
C HIS A 116 -30.39 1.45 12.93
N GLN A 117 -30.21 2.46 12.07
CA GLN A 117 -30.83 3.77 12.22
C GLN A 117 -31.36 4.28 10.88
N TYR A 118 -32.36 5.15 10.93
CA TYR A 118 -32.97 5.71 9.72
C TYR A 118 -33.41 7.16 9.91
N SER A 119 -33.60 7.87 8.80
CA SER A 119 -34.19 9.20 8.78
C SER A 119 -34.88 9.45 7.44
N ALA A 120 -36.06 10.07 7.47
CA ALA A 120 -36.81 10.39 6.25
C ALA A 120 -36.08 11.48 5.46
N GLN A 121 -35.78 11.21 4.18
CA GLN A 121 -35.07 12.12 3.28
C GLN A 121 -35.51 11.89 1.84
N THR A 122 -35.87 12.96 1.13
CA THR A 122 -36.25 12.88 -0.29
C THR A 122 -35.05 12.44 -1.13
N TYR A 123 -35.19 11.37 -1.93
CA TYR A 123 -34.12 10.84 -2.79
C TYR A 123 -33.74 11.80 -3.93
N SER A 124 -34.73 12.44 -4.54
CA SER A 124 -34.52 13.35 -5.67
C SER A 124 -33.64 14.52 -5.25
N GLY A 125 -32.53 14.74 -5.96
CA GLY A 125 -31.54 15.77 -5.62
C GLY A 125 -30.70 15.50 -4.38
N PHE A 126 -30.89 14.36 -3.70
CA PHE A 126 -30.13 14.02 -2.50
C PHE A 126 -28.64 13.84 -2.80
N THR A 127 -27.81 14.41 -1.93
CA THR A 127 -26.37 14.14 -1.88
C THR A 127 -25.99 13.84 -0.45
N TRP A 128 -25.07 12.89 -0.25
CA TRP A 128 -24.66 12.47 1.08
C TRP A 128 -23.97 13.63 1.81
N PRO A 129 -24.51 14.15 2.92
CA PRO A 129 -23.90 15.25 3.64
C PRO A 129 -22.64 14.80 4.41
N THR A 130 -21.75 15.73 4.78
CA THR A 130 -20.58 15.43 5.60
C THR A 130 -20.97 14.94 7.00
N THR A 131 -22.07 15.48 7.52
CA THR A 131 -22.69 15.12 8.80
C THR A 131 -24.14 14.76 8.55
N LEU A 132 -24.59 13.63 9.07
CA LEU A 132 -25.96 13.15 8.87
C LEU A 132 -26.98 13.99 9.66
N PRO A 133 -28.24 14.08 9.18
CA PRO A 133 -29.34 14.61 9.96
C PRO A 133 -29.63 13.72 11.18
N SER A 134 -30.51 14.16 12.07
CA SER A 134 -30.96 13.34 13.19
C SER A 134 -31.54 12.00 12.70
N LEU A 135 -31.05 10.91 13.30
CA LEU A 135 -31.44 9.54 12.99
C LEU A 135 -32.29 8.96 14.13
N THR A 136 -33.21 8.06 13.78
CA THR A 136 -34.01 7.27 14.70
C THR A 136 -33.47 5.84 14.73
N ALA A 137 -33.19 5.31 15.92
CA ALA A 137 -32.73 3.93 16.08
C ALA A 137 -33.89 2.94 15.90
N ALA A 138 -33.64 1.86 15.16
CA ALA A 138 -34.52 0.71 15.01
C ALA A 138 -33.69 -0.57 15.02
N ASP A 139 -33.11 -0.87 16.18
CA ASP A 139 -32.14 -1.95 16.43
C ASP A 139 -32.68 -3.38 16.25
N GLN A 140 -33.87 -3.57 15.66
CA GLN A 140 -34.48 -4.86 15.39
C GLN A 140 -34.27 -5.36 13.95
N TYR A 141 -33.63 -4.54 13.10
CA TYR A 141 -33.39 -4.85 11.69
C TYR A 141 -31.90 -4.77 11.36
N THR A 142 -31.45 -5.55 10.38
CA THR A 142 -30.13 -5.37 9.76
C THR A 142 -30.32 -5.28 8.26
N SER A 143 -29.82 -4.21 7.66
CA SER A 143 -29.90 -4.05 6.21
C SER A 143 -28.87 -4.93 5.48
N LEU A 144 -29.27 -5.44 4.31
CA LEU A 144 -28.45 -6.34 3.51
C LEU A 144 -27.55 -5.54 2.55
N PHE A 145 -26.55 -4.87 3.12
CA PHE A 145 -25.47 -4.24 2.35
C PHE A 145 -24.08 -4.61 2.88
N ALA A 146 -23.12 -4.67 1.96
CA ALA A 146 -21.75 -5.09 2.22
C ALA A 146 -20.74 -4.28 1.41
N GLY A 147 -19.65 -3.86 2.04
CA GLY A 147 -18.50 -3.24 1.39
C GLY A 147 -17.54 -4.29 0.84
N TRP A 148 -17.13 -4.12 -0.40
CA TRP A 148 -16.22 -5.02 -1.13
C TRP A 148 -15.02 -4.25 -1.69
N GLY A 149 -13.90 -4.94 -1.81
CA GLY A 149 -12.68 -4.32 -2.30
C GLY A 149 -11.50 -5.26 -2.35
N ILE A 150 -10.31 -4.67 -2.46
CA ILE A 150 -9.04 -5.41 -2.49
C ILE A 150 -8.60 -5.65 -1.05
N LEU A 151 -8.45 -6.92 -0.70
CA LEU A 151 -7.95 -7.34 0.61
C LEU A 151 -6.49 -6.91 0.78
N VAL A 152 -6.19 -6.21 1.88
CA VAL A 152 -4.82 -5.90 2.29
C VAL A 152 -4.50 -6.84 3.45
N LEU A 153 -3.74 -7.89 3.15
CA LEU A 153 -3.17 -8.75 4.17
C LEU A 153 -1.95 -8.05 4.77
N SER A 154 -2.16 -7.22 5.79
CA SER A 154 -1.08 -6.78 6.67
C SER A 154 -0.98 -7.77 7.84
N PRO A 155 0.20 -8.35 8.13
CA PRO A 155 0.38 -9.07 9.38
C PRO A 155 0.20 -8.06 10.51
N SER A 156 -0.81 -8.27 11.36
CA SER A 156 -0.99 -7.45 12.56
C SER A 156 0.23 -7.63 13.46
N SER A 157 0.89 -6.52 13.78
CA SER A 157 2.03 -6.50 14.69
C SER A 157 1.63 -7.05 16.05
N ILE A 158 2.31 -8.10 16.51
CA ILE A 158 2.21 -8.60 17.88
C ILE A 158 2.95 -7.60 18.79
N ASN A 159 2.22 -6.95 19.69
CA ASN A 159 2.80 -6.11 20.73
C ASN A 159 3.36 -7.01 21.84
N GLN A 160 4.68 -7.24 21.87
CA GLN A 160 5.34 -7.87 23.02
C GLN A 160 6.02 -6.80 23.88
N PRO A 161 5.78 -6.75 25.20
CA PRO A 161 6.54 -5.91 26.10
C PRO A 161 7.89 -6.56 26.37
N VAL A 162 8.97 -6.07 25.74
CA VAL A 162 10.33 -6.49 26.10
C VAL A 162 10.92 -5.44 27.03
N SER A 163 10.98 -5.76 28.32
CA SER A 163 11.79 -5.04 29.30
C SER A 163 13.26 -5.29 29.01
N TYR A 164 14.04 -4.23 28.75
CA TYR A 164 15.48 -4.34 28.55
C TYR A 164 16.19 -4.44 29.91
N GLY A 165 16.57 -5.67 30.30
CA GLY A 165 17.60 -5.88 31.32
C GLY A 165 18.97 -5.45 30.78
N SER A 166 19.76 -4.75 31.61
CA SER A 166 21.04 -4.14 31.25
C SER A 166 22.09 -5.14 30.71
N PRO A 167 22.93 -4.75 29.72
CA PRO A 167 23.82 -5.69 29.05
C PRO A 167 25.10 -5.96 29.86
N LYS A 168 25.49 -7.24 29.98
CA LYS A 168 26.84 -7.66 30.38
C LYS A 168 27.49 -8.42 29.22
N LEU A 169 28.60 -7.90 28.73
CA LEU A 169 29.35 -8.40 27.57
C LEU A 169 30.17 -9.64 27.95
N ILE A 170 29.93 -10.78 27.28
CA ILE A 170 30.88 -11.90 27.20
C ILE A 170 31.04 -12.29 25.73
N LEU A 171 32.29 -12.28 25.28
CA LEU A 171 32.76 -12.50 23.92
C LEU A 171 33.33 -13.93 23.82
N ALA A 172 32.63 -14.86 23.14
CA ALA A 172 33.20 -15.93 22.27
C ALA A 172 32.22 -17.10 21.96
N ILE A 173 31.85 -17.19 20.67
CA ILE A 173 31.74 -18.37 19.78
C ILE A 173 30.59 -19.40 19.94
N LYS A 174 29.89 -19.59 18.80
CA LYS A 174 28.94 -20.66 18.35
C LYS A 174 27.55 -20.72 19.00
N PRO A 175 26.45 -20.57 18.25
CA PRO A 175 25.23 -21.27 18.61
C PRO A 175 25.41 -22.74 18.23
N SER A 176 25.80 -23.55 19.22
CA SER A 176 25.35 -24.93 19.29
C SER A 176 23.82 -24.93 19.41
N SER A 177 23.18 -25.81 18.66
CA SER A 177 21.75 -26.14 18.71
C SER A 177 21.19 -26.08 20.13
N ILE A 178 20.02 -25.46 20.30
CA ILE A 178 19.22 -25.55 21.52
C ILE A 178 18.77 -27.02 21.66
N LEU A 179 19.40 -27.76 22.57
CA LEU A 179 18.82 -28.98 23.14
C LEU A 179 17.93 -28.54 24.30
N GLN A 180 16.62 -28.42 24.04
CA GLN A 180 15.65 -28.36 25.13
C GLN A 180 15.40 -29.80 25.59
N ALA A 181 16.04 -30.19 26.70
CA ALA A 181 15.76 -31.46 27.36
C ALA A 181 14.33 -31.43 27.93
N LEU A 182 13.45 -32.22 27.33
CA LEU A 182 12.16 -32.58 27.93
C LEU A 182 12.40 -33.80 28.82
N ALA A 183 12.26 -33.62 30.12
CA ALA A 183 12.19 -34.72 31.07
C ALA A 183 10.87 -35.48 30.87
N TYR A 184 10.94 -36.72 30.40
CA TYR A 184 9.78 -37.62 30.40
C TYR A 184 9.78 -38.39 31.73
N GLY A 185 8.73 -38.21 32.52
CA GLY A 185 8.48 -39.03 33.70
C GLY A 185 8.34 -40.50 33.31
N THR A 186 8.95 -41.40 34.09
CA THR A 186 8.91 -42.86 33.87
C THR A 186 7.55 -43.45 34.27
N PRO A 187 6.78 -44.06 33.36
CA PRO A 187 5.55 -44.76 33.74
C PRO A 187 5.86 -46.20 34.15
N THR A 188 5.52 -46.55 35.39
CA THR A 188 5.48 -47.95 35.89
C THR A 188 4.09 -48.55 35.67
N VAL A 189 4.04 -49.79 35.18
CA VAL A 189 2.80 -50.53 34.90
C VAL A 189 2.44 -51.44 36.09
N LEU A 190 1.20 -51.39 36.55
CA LEU A 190 0.58 -52.46 37.33
C LEU A 190 -0.67 -52.96 36.61
N MET A 191 -0.82 -54.29 36.53
CA MET A 191 -1.92 -54.96 35.83
C MET A 191 -3.29 -54.52 36.35
N GLY A 192 -4.19 -54.18 35.41
CA GLY A 192 -5.61 -53.97 35.68
C GLY A 192 -6.12 -52.69 35.03
N ALA A 193 -6.76 -52.84 33.87
CA ALA A 193 -7.64 -51.88 33.20
C ALA A 193 -7.52 -50.40 33.63
N LEU A 194 -6.69 -49.61 32.96
CA LEU A 194 -6.71 -48.15 33.09
C LEU A 194 -6.23 -47.45 31.82
N ILE A 195 -7.03 -46.47 31.38
CA ILE A 195 -6.80 -45.60 30.22
C ILE A 195 -5.74 -44.55 30.57
N ILE A 196 -4.72 -44.39 29.73
CA ILE A 196 -3.78 -43.26 29.77
C ILE A 196 -4.05 -42.40 28.53
N GLN A 197 -4.51 -41.17 28.73
CA GLN A 197 -4.59 -40.15 27.69
C GLN A 197 -3.48 -39.12 27.89
N PRO A 198 -2.53 -38.96 26.95
CA PRO A 198 -1.87 -37.67 26.77
C PRO A 198 -2.78 -36.75 25.93
N SER A 199 -2.99 -35.52 26.38
CA SER A 199 -3.66 -34.48 25.59
C SER A 199 -2.82 -34.18 24.34
N SER A 200 -3.42 -34.22 23.16
CA SER A 200 -2.79 -33.76 21.92
C SER A 200 -2.53 -32.25 22.02
N THR A 201 -1.28 -31.83 21.89
CA THR A 201 -0.93 -30.41 21.78
C THR A 201 -0.34 -30.15 20.40
N VAL A 202 -0.87 -29.15 19.70
CA VAL A 202 -0.31 -28.64 18.45
C VAL A 202 1.00 -27.91 18.77
N GLN A 203 2.12 -28.45 18.28
CA GLN A 203 3.41 -27.78 18.39
C GLN A 203 3.70 -27.06 17.07
N VAL A 204 3.63 -25.73 17.08
CA VAL A 204 4.11 -24.90 15.97
C VAL A 204 5.61 -24.71 16.13
N VAL A 205 6.40 -25.35 15.27
CA VAL A 205 7.82 -25.00 15.12
C VAL A 205 7.89 -23.83 14.14
N ALA A 206 8.14 -22.63 14.66
CA ALA A 206 8.45 -21.48 13.83
C ALA A 206 9.86 -21.68 13.23
N ILE A 207 9.94 -21.76 11.91
CA ILE A 207 11.20 -21.67 11.19
C ILE A 207 11.54 -20.18 11.10
N GLY A 208 12.74 -19.80 11.52
CA GLY A 208 13.23 -18.43 11.38
C GLY A 208 13.12 -17.96 9.93
N THR A 209 12.79 -16.68 9.75
CA THR A 209 12.77 -16.02 8.45
C THR A 209 14.13 -16.18 7.76
N PRO A 210 14.21 -16.79 6.56
CA PRO A 210 15.47 -16.83 5.82
C PRO A 210 15.82 -15.39 5.40
N ALA A 211 16.88 -14.84 5.99
CA ALA A 211 17.42 -13.56 5.57
C ALA A 211 18.24 -13.77 4.29
N LEU A 212 17.80 -13.15 3.20
CA LEU A 212 18.56 -13.01 1.97
C LEU A 212 19.80 -12.13 2.23
N ARG A 213 20.98 -12.72 2.16
CA ARG A 213 22.21 -11.97 1.86
C ARG A 213 22.65 -12.35 0.47
N TYR A 214 22.49 -11.41 -0.46
CA TYR A 214 23.01 -11.53 -1.81
C TYR A 214 24.56 -11.51 -1.77
N PRO A 215 25.29 -12.29 -2.59
CA PRO A 215 24.85 -13.29 -3.57
C PRO A 215 25.28 -14.72 -3.17
N GLN A 216 24.38 -15.61 -2.75
CA GLN A 216 24.64 -17.06 -2.85
C GLN A 216 23.38 -17.92 -2.84
N THR A 217 23.50 -19.06 -3.54
CA THR A 217 22.49 -20.08 -3.86
C THR A 217 21.80 -20.67 -2.63
N ILE A 218 20.48 -20.85 -2.70
CA ILE A 218 19.69 -21.56 -1.69
C ILE A 218 19.98 -23.06 -1.81
N ALA A 219 20.76 -23.60 -0.88
CA ALA A 219 20.78 -25.03 -0.61
C ALA A 219 20.12 -25.25 0.76
N PRO A 220 18.92 -25.87 0.83
CA PRO A 220 18.35 -26.20 2.13
C PRO A 220 19.25 -27.27 2.79
N PRO A 221 19.69 -27.11 4.05
CA PRO A 221 20.25 -28.23 4.79
C PRO A 221 19.16 -29.31 4.91
N SER A 222 19.52 -30.56 4.65
CA SER A 222 18.62 -31.70 4.82
C SER A 222 18.11 -31.74 6.26
N ILE A 223 16.79 -31.72 6.46
CA ILE A 223 16.17 -31.86 7.77
C ILE A 223 15.48 -33.22 7.84
N ILE A 224 15.86 -34.01 8.86
CA ILE A 224 15.17 -35.23 9.26
C ILE A 224 13.88 -34.80 9.98
N VAL A 225 12.73 -35.13 9.39
CA VAL A 225 11.42 -34.95 10.02
C VAL A 225 11.12 -36.21 10.84
N THR A 226 11.13 -36.11 12.17
CA THR A 226 10.62 -37.19 13.03
C THR A 226 9.09 -37.15 13.00
N ILE A 227 8.48 -38.17 12.41
CA ILE A 227 7.03 -38.35 12.35
C ILE A 227 6.59 -39.04 13.65
N THR A 228 5.74 -38.39 14.46
CA THR A 228 5.02 -39.08 15.54
C THR A 228 3.73 -39.64 14.96
N CYS A 229 3.64 -40.96 14.83
CA CYS A 229 2.38 -41.64 14.48
C CYS A 229 1.48 -41.73 15.72
N GLY A 230 0.18 -41.42 15.55
CA GLY A 230 -0.82 -41.55 16.62
C GLY A 230 -0.95 -42.99 17.13
N THR A 231 -1.25 -43.13 18.42
CA THR A 231 -1.44 -44.43 19.09
C THR A 231 -2.67 -45.17 18.56
N PRO A 232 -2.56 -46.41 18.03
CA PRO A 232 -3.71 -47.22 17.66
C PRO A 232 -4.43 -47.79 18.90
N TRP A 233 -5.76 -47.83 18.87
CA TRP A 233 -6.58 -48.53 19.86
C TRP A 233 -7.20 -49.80 19.24
N VAL A 234 -7.24 -50.89 20.01
CA VAL A 234 -7.81 -52.18 19.62
C VAL A 234 -9.14 -52.39 20.34
N GLY A 235 -10.24 -52.44 19.59
CA GLY A 235 -11.52 -52.98 20.06
C GLY A 235 -11.56 -54.51 19.93
N ILE A 236 -12.46 -55.16 20.68
CA ILE A 236 -12.55 -56.62 20.92
C ILE A 236 -12.68 -57.50 19.65
N PHE A 237 -12.80 -56.94 18.45
CA PHE A 237 -12.82 -57.69 17.18
C PHE A 237 -11.90 -57.11 16.08
N GLY A 238 -10.65 -56.77 16.42
CA GLY A 238 -9.51 -56.97 15.51
C GLY A 238 -9.44 -56.19 14.18
N PHE A 239 -10.00 -54.99 14.06
CA PHE A 239 -9.73 -54.10 12.90
C PHE A 239 -8.93 -52.85 13.32
N VAL A 240 -7.79 -52.61 12.64
CA VAL A 240 -6.98 -51.38 12.78
C VAL A 240 -7.44 -50.36 11.74
N ARG A 241 -7.83 -49.15 12.16
CA ARG A 241 -8.08 -48.02 11.26
C ARG A 241 -7.19 -46.84 11.67
N PRO A 242 -6.22 -46.39 10.86
CA PRO A 242 -5.54 -45.13 11.13
C PRO A 242 -6.49 -43.96 10.85
N GLN A 243 -6.62 -43.01 11.77
CA GLN A 243 -7.20 -41.71 11.42
C GLN A 243 -6.20 -40.96 10.55
N SER A 244 -6.60 -40.62 9.32
CA SER A 244 -5.82 -39.76 8.44
C SER A 244 -5.64 -38.39 9.08
N ILE A 245 -4.40 -38.02 9.40
CA ILE A 245 -4.04 -36.66 9.78
C ILE A 245 -3.58 -35.94 8.51
N ILE A 246 -4.25 -34.86 8.15
CA ILE A 246 -3.80 -33.95 7.08
C ILE A 246 -2.75 -33.03 7.70
N GLN A 247 -1.48 -33.23 7.34
CA GLN A 247 -0.39 -32.37 7.77
C GLN A 247 -0.18 -31.27 6.73
N LEU A 248 -0.47 -30.02 7.11
CA LEU A 248 -0.23 -28.86 6.25
C LEU A 248 1.25 -28.45 6.39
N VAL A 249 2.08 -28.83 5.43
CA VAL A 249 3.47 -28.34 5.34
C VAL A 249 3.42 -26.99 4.60
N ALA A 250 3.47 -25.90 5.36
CA ALA A 250 3.68 -24.58 4.78
C ALA A 250 5.17 -24.42 4.45
N ILE A 251 5.55 -24.73 3.21
CA ILE A 251 6.82 -24.27 2.65
C ILE A 251 6.60 -22.79 2.34
N GLY A 252 7.32 -21.89 3.03
CA GLY A 252 7.18 -20.46 2.82
C GLY A 252 7.26 -20.12 1.33
N THR A 253 6.27 -19.39 0.83
CA THR A 253 6.27 -18.92 -0.56
C THR A 253 7.44 -17.95 -0.74
N PRO A 254 8.37 -18.19 -1.69
CA PRO A 254 9.41 -17.21 -1.98
C PRO A 254 8.72 -15.97 -2.56
N THR A 255 8.72 -14.88 -1.80
CA THR A 255 8.22 -13.60 -2.26
C THR A 255 9.18 -13.05 -3.32
N ILE A 256 8.82 -13.20 -4.59
CA ILE A 256 9.46 -12.42 -5.66
C ILE A 256 8.91 -11.00 -5.52
N LEU A 257 9.72 -10.08 -5.01
CA LEU A 257 9.43 -8.66 -5.04
C LEU A 257 9.42 -8.21 -6.50
N LYS A 258 8.25 -8.30 -7.15
CA LYS A 258 8.00 -7.57 -8.39
C LYS A 258 7.80 -6.11 -7.98
N TYR A 259 8.91 -5.39 -7.85
CA TYR A 259 8.89 -4.00 -7.46
C TYR A 259 8.08 -3.18 -8.46
N VAL A 260 6.97 -2.59 -7.99
CA VAL A 260 6.19 -1.58 -8.73
C VAL A 260 7.00 -0.28 -8.89
N TRP A 261 8.07 -0.12 -8.11
CA TRP A 261 8.97 1.02 -8.09
C TRP A 261 10.43 0.54 -8.17
N HIS A 262 11.21 1.03 -9.13
CA HIS A 262 12.63 0.68 -9.18
C HIS A 262 13.34 1.16 -7.92
N VAL A 263 14.00 0.22 -7.23
CA VAL A 263 14.75 0.52 -6.01
C VAL A 263 16.00 1.31 -6.35
N ILE A 264 16.25 2.38 -5.60
CA ILE A 264 17.51 3.12 -5.62
C ILE A 264 18.45 2.44 -4.64
N LEU A 265 19.60 1.97 -5.11
CA LEU A 265 20.61 1.29 -4.29
C LEU A 265 21.59 2.26 -3.65
N ASP A 266 21.93 3.33 -4.38
CA ASP A 266 22.76 4.44 -3.92
C ASP A 266 22.35 5.69 -4.72
N GLY A 267 22.40 6.85 -4.08
CA GLY A 267 21.90 8.10 -4.64
C GLY A 267 22.72 9.29 -4.16
N GLN A 268 23.31 10.02 -5.11
CA GLN A 268 24.03 11.26 -4.84
C GLN A 268 23.36 12.37 -5.63
N TYR A 269 22.94 13.43 -4.94
CA TYR A 269 22.22 14.55 -5.54
C TYR A 269 22.90 15.85 -5.15
N ALA A 270 23.04 16.76 -6.11
CA ALA A 270 23.53 18.10 -5.88
C ALA A 270 22.56 19.11 -6.51
N THR A 271 22.10 20.03 -5.68
CA THR A 271 21.37 21.22 -6.11
C THR A 271 22.22 22.42 -5.76
N GLU A 272 22.73 23.08 -6.79
CA GLU A 272 23.64 24.21 -6.67
C GLU A 272 23.02 25.41 -7.40
N THR A 273 23.21 26.62 -6.85
CA THR A 273 22.87 27.84 -7.57
C THR A 273 23.82 28.01 -8.74
N PRO A 274 23.34 28.35 -9.95
CA PRO A 274 24.21 28.60 -11.09
C PRO A 274 25.33 29.60 -10.79
N GLY A 275 26.49 29.36 -11.41
CA GLY A 275 27.65 30.25 -11.30
C GLY A 275 27.43 31.62 -11.95
N VAL A 276 26.47 31.72 -12.88
CA VAL A 276 26.10 32.92 -13.62
C VAL A 276 24.58 33.06 -13.59
N ASN A 277 24.08 34.23 -13.18
CA ASN A 277 22.64 34.54 -13.16
C ASN A 277 22.28 35.74 -14.06
N ARG A 278 23.28 36.43 -14.61
CA ARG A 278 23.14 37.44 -15.65
C ARG A 278 24.19 37.24 -16.74
N ALA A 279 23.75 37.20 -17.99
CA ALA A 279 24.63 37.06 -19.15
C ALA A 279 24.54 38.32 -20.02
N TYR A 280 25.71 38.83 -20.43
CA TYR A 280 25.83 39.99 -21.31
C TYR A 280 26.66 39.63 -22.54
N ILE A 281 26.04 39.73 -23.71
CA ILE A 281 26.62 39.32 -24.99
C ILE A 281 26.89 40.55 -25.85
N ILE A 282 28.10 40.66 -26.39
CA ILE A 282 28.53 41.75 -27.26
C ILE A 282 28.85 41.21 -28.64
N GLY A 283 28.01 41.53 -29.62
CA GLY A 283 28.18 41.19 -31.03
C GLY A 283 28.63 42.36 -31.90
N ARG A 284 28.68 42.14 -33.21
CA ARG A 284 28.97 43.18 -34.20
C ARG A 284 28.01 43.10 -35.37
N ASP A 285 27.37 44.23 -35.72
CA ASP A 285 26.52 44.31 -36.89
C ASP A 285 27.32 44.22 -38.21
N GLN A 286 26.61 44.19 -39.34
CA GLN A 286 27.19 44.17 -40.69
C GLN A 286 28.12 45.37 -41.01
N TYR A 287 28.07 46.43 -40.20
CA TYR A 287 28.87 47.65 -40.33
C TYR A 287 30.00 47.71 -39.28
N GLY A 288 30.15 46.68 -38.45
CA GLY A 288 31.16 46.60 -37.38
C GLY A 288 30.81 47.36 -36.11
N ASN A 289 29.59 47.91 -35.98
CA ASN A 289 29.13 48.55 -34.76
C ASN A 289 28.78 47.50 -33.70
N PRO A 290 29.04 47.78 -32.41
CA PRO A 290 28.74 46.83 -31.35
C PRO A 290 27.21 46.71 -31.13
N VAL A 291 26.72 45.48 -31.10
CA VAL A 291 25.34 45.14 -30.70
C VAL A 291 25.37 44.42 -29.35
N TYR A 292 24.34 44.62 -28.53
CA TYR A 292 24.33 44.13 -27.15
C TYR A 292 23.06 43.36 -26.85
N GLY A 293 23.18 42.27 -26.09
CA GLY A 293 22.06 41.49 -25.58
C GLY A 293 22.28 41.13 -24.12
N THR A 294 21.22 41.15 -23.32
CA THR A 294 21.27 40.82 -21.89
C THR A 294 20.13 39.89 -21.53
N ALA A 295 20.41 38.93 -20.66
CA ALA A 295 19.40 38.11 -20.00
C ALA A 295 19.70 38.05 -18.50
N ILE A 296 18.67 38.02 -17.67
CA ILE A 296 18.78 38.00 -16.21
C ILE A 296 17.74 37.05 -15.60
N THR A 297 18.15 36.29 -14.59
CA THR A 297 17.23 35.50 -13.74
C THR A 297 17.04 36.21 -12.41
N GLN A 298 16.01 37.06 -12.31
CA GLN A 298 15.81 37.93 -11.14
C GLN A 298 15.69 37.14 -9.82
N SER A 299 14.99 36.00 -9.83
CA SER A 299 14.82 35.16 -8.64
C SER A 299 16.14 34.58 -8.09
N GLU A 300 17.15 34.39 -8.95
CA GLU A 300 18.48 33.94 -8.48
C GLU A 300 19.32 35.11 -8.01
N VAL A 301 19.21 36.28 -8.66
CA VAL A 301 19.88 37.52 -8.22
C VAL A 301 19.41 37.91 -6.82
N ASP A 302 18.13 37.79 -6.54
CA ASP A 302 17.56 38.09 -5.21
C ASP A 302 18.09 37.14 -4.13
N LEU A 303 18.45 35.90 -4.49
CA LEU A 303 18.90 34.86 -3.57
C LEU A 303 20.41 34.94 -3.26
N VAL A 304 21.25 35.15 -4.27
CA VAL A 304 22.71 35.05 -4.14
C VAL A 304 23.48 36.30 -4.59
N GLY A 305 22.77 37.37 -4.92
CA GLY A 305 23.35 38.59 -5.50
C GLY A 305 23.69 38.43 -6.99
N GLU A 306 24.14 39.51 -7.63
CA GLU A 306 24.44 39.51 -9.07
C GLU A 306 25.77 38.80 -9.39
N ARG A 307 25.71 37.85 -10.34
CA ARG A 307 26.83 37.10 -10.91
C ARG A 307 26.78 37.23 -12.42
N LEU A 308 27.52 38.21 -12.92
CA LEU A 308 27.53 38.64 -14.30
C LEU A 308 28.64 37.94 -15.11
N ASP A 309 28.27 37.38 -16.24
CA ASP A 309 29.20 36.89 -17.26
C ASP A 309 29.19 37.79 -18.50
N PHE A 310 30.37 38.13 -18.99
CA PHE A 310 30.59 38.98 -20.15
C PHE A 310 31.22 38.16 -21.27
N GLN A 311 30.51 37.97 -22.37
CA GLN A 311 30.99 37.19 -23.51
C GLN A 311 30.95 38.01 -24.80
N PRO A 312 32.10 38.32 -25.42
CA PRO A 312 32.14 38.88 -26.76
C PRO A 312 31.98 37.76 -27.80
N ASP A 313 31.03 37.92 -28.71
CA ASP A 313 30.84 37.03 -29.86
C ASP A 313 30.62 37.86 -31.14
N PRO A 314 31.69 38.14 -31.91
CA PRO A 314 31.61 38.97 -33.11
C PRO A 314 30.74 38.39 -34.22
N ALA A 315 30.39 37.10 -34.15
CA ALA A 315 29.60 36.43 -35.18
C ALA A 315 28.10 36.72 -35.06
N ILE A 316 27.67 37.45 -34.04
CA ILE A 316 26.27 37.80 -33.79
C ILE A 316 25.95 39.18 -34.39
N PRO A 317 25.18 39.25 -35.50
CA PRO A 317 24.96 40.51 -36.22
C PRO A 317 23.81 41.37 -35.69
N THR A 318 22.94 40.86 -34.80
CA THR A 318 21.76 41.59 -34.35
C THR A 318 21.60 41.58 -32.83
N THR A 319 21.00 42.65 -32.29
CA THR A 319 20.62 42.79 -30.88
C THR A 319 19.68 41.67 -30.43
N ALA A 320 18.75 41.25 -31.30
CA ALA A 320 17.81 40.16 -31.00
C ALA A 320 18.55 38.83 -30.80
N GLN A 321 19.44 38.47 -31.73
CA GLN A 321 20.25 37.26 -31.61
C GLN A 321 21.19 37.31 -30.39
N ALA A 322 21.73 38.48 -30.05
CA ALA A 322 22.53 38.63 -28.82
C ALA A 322 21.69 38.36 -27.56
N GLY A 323 20.41 38.77 -27.55
CA GLY A 323 19.45 38.45 -26.49
C GLY A 323 19.10 36.96 -26.42
N ASP A 324 18.95 36.31 -27.56
CA ASP A 324 18.68 34.87 -27.65
C ASP A 324 19.88 34.06 -27.14
N VAL A 325 21.11 34.44 -27.51
CA VAL A 325 22.33 33.81 -27.00
C VAL A 325 22.47 34.04 -25.50
N ALA A 326 22.19 35.25 -24.99
CA ALA A 326 22.22 35.51 -23.55
C ALA A 326 21.24 34.60 -22.79
N SER A 327 20.04 34.40 -23.34
CA SER A 327 19.02 33.50 -22.78
C SER A 327 19.43 32.03 -22.85
N ALA A 328 20.11 31.62 -23.92
CA ALA A 328 20.66 30.28 -24.09
C ALA A 328 21.79 30.00 -23.09
N VAL A 329 22.68 30.97 -22.82
CA VAL A 329 23.73 30.87 -21.81
C VAL A 329 23.13 30.63 -20.42
N LEU A 330 22.13 31.43 -20.02
CA LEU A 330 21.45 31.22 -18.74
C LEU A 330 20.72 29.88 -18.67
N SER A 331 20.10 29.44 -19.76
CA SER A 331 19.43 28.13 -19.83
C SER A 331 20.42 26.99 -19.66
N LYS A 332 21.60 27.06 -20.30
CA LYS A 332 22.69 26.09 -20.11
C LYS A 332 23.17 26.05 -18.66
N MET A 333 23.33 27.21 -18.02
CA MET A 333 23.75 27.29 -16.62
C MET A 333 22.69 26.71 -15.67
N ARG A 334 21.40 26.90 -15.95
CA ARG A 334 20.29 26.28 -15.21
C ARG A 334 20.29 24.76 -15.32
N LEU A 335 20.57 24.22 -16.51
CA LEU A 335 20.67 22.78 -16.73
C LEU A 335 21.80 22.13 -15.91
N MET A 336 22.85 22.90 -15.59
CA MET A 336 23.96 22.45 -14.74
C MET A 336 23.70 22.57 -13.24
N GLY A 337 22.70 23.37 -12.82
CA GLY A 337 22.42 23.65 -11.40
C GLY A 337 21.81 22.47 -10.63
N LYS A 338 21.16 21.51 -11.32
CA LYS A 338 20.70 20.27 -10.70
C LYS A 338 21.37 19.09 -11.39
N ARG A 339 22.05 18.27 -10.60
CA ARG A 339 22.70 17.05 -11.07
C ARG A 339 22.58 15.95 -10.04
N GLY A 340 22.65 14.71 -10.50
CA GLY A 340 22.69 13.58 -9.60
C GLY A 340 23.21 12.33 -10.29
N VAL A 341 23.58 11.35 -9.49
CA VAL A 341 23.91 10.01 -9.95
C VAL A 341 23.18 9.04 -9.05
N ILE A 342 22.42 8.14 -9.66
CA ILE A 342 21.75 7.05 -8.94
C ILE A 342 22.23 5.70 -9.46
N LEU A 343 22.44 4.77 -8.54
CA LEU A 343 22.68 3.36 -8.82
C LEU A 343 21.36 2.61 -8.68
N ILE A 344 20.96 1.94 -9.75
CA ILE A 344 19.75 1.13 -9.80
C ILE A 344 20.08 -0.30 -10.26
N PRO A 345 19.22 -1.29 -9.97
CA PRO A 345 19.30 -2.58 -10.63
C PRO A 345 19.16 -2.43 -12.15
N PRO A 346 19.72 -3.39 -12.93
CA PRO A 346 19.48 -3.48 -14.36
C PRO A 346 17.99 -3.37 -14.70
N ASN A 347 17.65 -2.39 -15.54
CA ASN A 347 16.28 -2.12 -15.98
C ASN A 347 16.21 -2.21 -17.51
N CYS A 348 15.11 -2.73 -18.04
CA CYS A 348 14.93 -3.01 -19.46
C CYS A 348 14.15 -1.93 -20.22
N GLY A 349 13.81 -0.80 -19.58
CA GLY A 349 12.93 0.23 -20.15
C GLY A 349 13.29 1.67 -19.78
N GLN A 350 14.57 1.94 -19.53
CA GLN A 350 15.08 3.29 -19.27
C GLN A 350 15.81 3.81 -20.52
N GLU A 351 15.44 4.98 -21.01
CA GLU A 351 16.09 5.62 -22.15
C GLU A 351 16.78 6.94 -21.78
N LEU A 352 17.67 7.39 -22.67
CA LEU A 352 18.32 8.69 -22.54
C LEU A 352 17.27 9.80 -22.75
N PHE A 353 17.33 10.84 -21.93
CA PHE A 353 16.40 11.98 -21.90
C PHE A 353 15.01 11.71 -21.32
N ASP A 354 14.75 10.49 -20.85
CA ASP A 354 13.55 10.20 -20.07
C ASP A 354 13.46 11.07 -18.82
N VAL A 355 12.23 11.41 -18.44
CA VAL A 355 11.94 12.10 -17.19
C VAL A 355 11.63 11.06 -16.13
N VAL A 356 12.45 11.04 -15.08
CA VAL A 356 12.29 10.17 -13.92
C VAL A 356 11.88 10.98 -12.71
N GLN A 357 10.94 10.45 -11.94
CA GLN A 357 10.55 11.02 -10.66
C GLN A 357 11.20 10.22 -9.53
N ILE A 358 11.96 10.93 -8.69
CA ILE A 358 12.77 10.33 -7.64
C ILE A 358 12.17 10.65 -6.27
N SER A 359 11.97 9.60 -5.49
CA SER A 359 11.53 9.67 -4.09
C SER A 359 12.56 8.92 -3.24
N ASP A 360 13.50 9.67 -2.66
CA ASP A 360 14.56 9.19 -1.79
C ASP A 360 14.48 9.94 -0.46
N SER A 361 13.92 9.27 0.56
CA SER A 361 13.76 9.86 1.90
C SER A 361 15.09 10.09 2.61
N GLY A 362 16.14 9.32 2.29
CA GLY A 362 17.45 9.47 2.91
C GLY A 362 18.16 10.75 2.46
N ALA A 363 17.95 11.15 1.20
CA ALA A 363 18.50 12.37 0.62
C ALA A 363 17.50 13.55 0.57
N ASN A 364 16.38 13.45 1.29
CA ASN A 364 15.28 14.42 1.31
C ASN A 364 14.75 14.81 -0.09
N GLN A 365 14.75 13.86 -1.03
CA GLN A 365 14.12 14.01 -2.34
C GLN A 365 12.70 13.46 -2.26
N GLN A 366 11.70 14.31 -2.42
CA GLN A 366 10.29 13.89 -2.43
C GLN A 366 9.69 14.17 -3.79
N ALA A 367 9.47 13.12 -4.59
CA ALA A 367 8.85 13.22 -5.90
C ALA A 367 9.54 14.24 -6.84
N VAL A 368 10.87 14.35 -6.76
CA VAL A 368 11.63 15.34 -7.54
C VAL A 368 11.91 14.78 -8.93
N SER A 369 11.52 15.53 -9.95
CA SER A 369 11.72 15.12 -11.34
C SER A 369 13.10 15.53 -11.85
N PHE A 370 13.78 14.58 -12.48
CA PHE A 370 15.05 14.75 -13.15
C PHE A 370 14.98 14.23 -14.58
N ARG A 371 15.84 14.75 -15.45
CA ARG A 371 16.07 14.17 -16.79
C ARG A 371 17.27 13.24 -16.76
N VAL A 372 17.16 12.09 -17.42
CA VAL A 372 18.30 11.19 -17.62
C VAL A 372 19.23 11.79 -18.69
N VAL A 373 20.41 12.26 -18.30
CA VAL A 373 21.39 12.88 -19.19
C VAL A 373 22.50 11.90 -19.60
N GLY A 374 22.61 10.78 -18.89
CA GLY A 374 23.54 9.71 -19.24
C GLY A 374 23.18 8.39 -18.55
N MET A 375 23.60 7.29 -19.15
CA MET A 375 23.40 5.95 -18.61
C MET A 375 24.70 5.16 -18.71
N ARG A 376 25.02 4.40 -17.67
CA ARG A 376 26.20 3.53 -17.65
C ARG A 376 25.81 2.16 -17.13
N PHE A 377 26.06 1.15 -17.96
CA PHE A 377 25.84 -0.25 -17.62
C PHE A 377 27.19 -0.95 -17.50
N GLU A 378 27.51 -1.47 -16.33
CA GLU A 378 28.82 -2.06 -16.04
C GLU A 378 28.68 -3.43 -15.38
N TYR A 379 29.49 -4.39 -15.82
CA TYR A 379 29.60 -5.70 -15.19
C TYR A 379 30.86 -5.76 -14.32
N ILE A 380 30.72 -6.15 -13.06
CA ILE A 380 31.83 -6.30 -12.12
C ILE A 380 32.12 -7.79 -11.93
N PRO A 381 33.18 -8.34 -12.57
CA PRO A 381 33.40 -9.79 -12.64
C PRO A 381 33.67 -10.42 -11.26
N LYS A 382 34.42 -9.72 -10.39
CA LYS A 382 34.80 -10.22 -9.06
C LYS A 382 33.60 -10.46 -8.13
N GLN A 383 32.47 -9.82 -8.42
CA GLN A 383 31.25 -9.91 -7.62
C GLN A 383 30.08 -10.50 -8.41
N ALA A 384 30.33 -10.90 -9.67
CA ALA A 384 29.32 -11.38 -10.62
C ALA A 384 28.05 -10.52 -10.65
N ARG A 385 28.20 -9.18 -10.59
CA ARG A 385 27.07 -8.24 -10.49
C ARG A 385 27.06 -7.25 -11.65
N TYR A 386 25.86 -6.88 -12.10
CA TYR A 386 25.64 -5.77 -13.02
C TYR A 386 25.23 -4.53 -12.23
N GLU A 387 25.84 -3.40 -12.57
CA GLU A 387 25.49 -2.08 -12.06
C GLU A 387 24.90 -1.23 -13.19
N HIS A 388 23.78 -0.58 -12.93
CA HIS A 388 23.20 0.39 -13.83
C HIS A 388 23.17 1.76 -13.14
N LYS A 389 23.97 2.71 -13.65
CA LYS A 389 24.07 4.07 -13.12
C LYS A 389 23.36 5.03 -14.07
N LEU A 390 22.47 5.84 -13.52
CA LEU A 390 21.82 6.92 -14.25
C LEU A 390 22.42 8.25 -13.82
N LEU A 391 22.85 9.05 -14.78
CA LEU A 391 23.26 10.43 -14.60
C LEU A 391 22.04 11.32 -14.81
N LEU A 392 21.75 12.13 -13.80
CA LEU A 392 20.56 12.96 -13.71
C LEU A 392 20.95 14.42 -13.94
N GLY A 393 20.10 15.15 -14.67
CA GLY A 393 20.23 16.59 -14.88
C GLY A 393 18.90 17.32 -14.62
N ALA A 394 18.97 18.65 -14.64
CA ALA A 394 17.79 19.49 -14.54
C ALA A 394 16.86 19.30 -15.76
N LEU A 395 15.59 19.68 -15.58
CA LEU A 395 14.56 19.64 -16.62
C LEU A 395 14.62 20.83 -17.57
#